data_AF-K9AHF9-F1
#
_entry.id   AF-K9AHF9-F1
#
_cell.length_a   1.000
_cell.length_b   1.000
_cell.length_c   1.000
_cell.angle_alpha   90.00
_cell.angle_beta   90.00
_cell.angle_gamma   90.00
#
_symmetry.space_group_name_H-M   'P 1'
#
loop_
_entity.id
_entity.type
_entity.pdbx_description
1 polymer ?
#
loop_
_entity_poly.entity_id
_entity_poly.type
_entity_poly.pdbx_seq_one_letter_code
_entity_poly.pdbx_strand_id
1 'polypeptide(L)'
;MWFIGIIVFAFVVSLLIGIALHPVRFLVNSVRVILFLIALGTTFVYFVERDNLSESSRTDILWLMAAMYGAWMLTLFLPWLVRVLFAMRSRD
;
A
#
# COMPACT_ATOMS: atom_id res chain seq x y z
N MET A 1 -15.41 -10.44 -22.70
CA MET A 1 -15.76 -9.00 -22.57
C MET A 1 -16.74 -8.71 -21.43
N TRP A 2 -17.77 -9.54 -21.20
CA TRP A 2 -18.84 -9.32 -20.22
C TRP A 2 -18.32 -9.47 -18.77
N PHE A 3 -17.39 -10.39 -18.57
CA PHE A 3 -16.67 -10.58 -17.32
C PHE A 3 -15.93 -9.34 -16.83
N ILE A 4 -15.35 -8.53 -17.72
CA ILE A 4 -14.65 -7.30 -17.34
C ILE A 4 -15.66 -6.31 -16.73
N GLY A 5 -16.84 -6.17 -17.34
CA GLY A 5 -17.91 -5.33 -16.81
C GLY A 5 -18.40 -5.77 -15.43
N ILE A 6 -18.56 -7.08 -15.21
CA ILE A 6 -18.95 -7.64 -13.91
C ILE A 6 -17.88 -7.40 -12.84
N ILE A 7 -16.60 -7.57 -13.18
CA ILE A 7 -15.48 -7.33 -12.26
C ILE A 7 -15.42 -5.85 -11.88
N VAL A 8 -15.53 -4.94 -12.87
CA VAL A 8 -15.52 -3.50 -12.62
C VAL A 8 -16.72 -3.09 -11.76
N PHE A 9 -17.92 -3.62 -12.05
CA PHE A 9 -19.11 -3.33 -11.27
C PHE A 9 -18.99 -3.82 -9.82
N ALA A 10 -18.56 -5.07 -9.61
CA ALA A 10 -18.34 -5.64 -8.30
C ALA A 10 -17.28 -4.84 -7.49
N PHE A 11 -16.23 -4.38 -8.17
CA PHE A 11 -15.21 -3.52 -7.58
C PHE A 11 -15.80 -2.18 -7.12
N VAL A 12 -16.55 -1.49 -7.98
CA VAL A 12 -17.18 -0.20 -7.67
C VAL A 12 -18.16 -0.33 -6.50
N VAL A 13 -19.01 -1.35 -6.51
CA VAL A 13 -19.97 -1.60 -5.41
C VAL A 13 -19.25 -1.88 -4.10
N SER A 14 -18.19 -2.71 -4.12
CA SER A 14 -17.37 -2.98 -2.93
C SER A 14 -16.69 -1.73 -2.39
N LEU A 15 -16.27 -0.83 -3.29
CA LEU A 15 -15.70 0.47 -2.98
C LEU A 15 -16.71 1.35 -2.23
N LEU A 16 -17.91 1.48 -2.79
CA LEU A 16 -18.99 2.30 -2.21
C LEU A 16 -19.42 1.79 -0.84
N ILE A 17 -19.61 0.47 -0.70
CA ILE A 17 -19.98 -0.17 0.57
C ILE A 17 -18.86 0.02 1.61
N GLY A 18 -17.60 -0.18 1.21
CA GLY A 18 -16.46 -0.03 2.10
C GLY A 18 -16.30 1.40 2.63
N ILE A 19 -16.46 2.40 1.76
CA ILE A 19 -16.43 3.81 2.14
C ILE A 19 -17.60 4.15 3.08
N ALA A 20 -18.81 3.68 2.78
CA ALA A 20 -20.00 4.00 3.56
C ALA A 20 -19.98 3.39 4.98
N LEU A 21 -19.53 2.14 5.11
CA LEU A 21 -19.54 1.43 6.40
C LEU A 21 -18.37 1.82 7.30
N HIS A 22 -17.16 1.93 6.73
CA HIS A 22 -15.95 2.13 7.51
C HIS A 22 -14.95 3.04 6.76
N PRO A 23 -15.25 4.34 6.59
CA PRO A 23 -14.49 5.23 5.71
C PRO A 23 -13.00 5.29 6.06
N VAL A 24 -12.67 5.38 7.35
CA VAL A 24 -11.27 5.44 7.81
C VAL A 24 -10.55 4.11 7.59
N ARG A 25 -11.20 2.97 7.92
CA ARG A 25 -10.59 1.64 7.76
C ARG A 25 -10.39 1.28 6.29
N PHE A 26 -11.36 1.66 5.45
CA PHE A 26 -11.31 1.48 4.01
C PHE A 26 -10.21 2.33 3.38
N LEU A 27 -10.07 3.60 3.78
CA LEU A 27 -9.02 4.49 3.28
C LEU A 27 -7.62 3.96 3.66
N VAL A 28 -7.41 3.57 4.92
CA VAL A 28 -6.13 3.00 5.37
C VAL A 28 -5.79 1.71 4.64
N ASN A 29 -6.76 0.81 4.45
CA ASN A 29 -6.56 -0.42 3.69
C ASN A 29 -6.27 -0.15 2.21
N SER A 30 -6.96 0.81 1.60
CA SER A 30 -6.73 1.20 0.20
C SER A 30 -5.32 1.78 0.03
N VAL A 31 -4.90 2.69 0.91
CA VAL A 31 -3.53 3.24 0.90
C VAL A 31 -2.49 2.13 1.07
N ARG A 32 -2.72 1.17 1.98
CA ARG A 32 -1.89 -0.03 2.14
C ARG A 32 -1.75 -0.81 0.84
N VAL A 33 -2.87 -1.14 0.20
CA VAL A 33 -2.87 -1.93 -1.03
C VAL A 33 -2.17 -1.18 -2.14
N ILE A 34 -2.42 0.13 -2.29
CA ILE A 34 -1.78 0.96 -3.30
C ILE A 34 -0.26 1.01 -3.09
N LEU A 35 0.21 1.28 -1.86
CA LEU A 35 1.64 1.29 -1.54
C LEU A 35 2.29 -0.07 -1.83
N PHE A 36 1.61 -1.17 -1.49
CA PHE A 36 2.09 -2.52 -1.78
C PHE A 36 2.20 -2.79 -3.28
N LEU A 37 1.18 -2.43 -4.05
CA LEU A 37 1.16 -2.60 -5.50
C LEU A 37 2.23 -1.76 -6.19
N ILE A 38 2.46 -0.53 -5.73
CA ILE A 38 3.55 0.32 -6.22
C ILE A 38 4.89 -0.32 -5.90
N ALA A 39 5.14 -0.75 -4.66
CA ALA A 39 6.39 -1.41 -4.28
C ALA A 39 6.65 -2.66 -5.13
N LEU A 40 5.62 -3.48 -5.35
CA LEU A 40 5.68 -4.70 -6.14
C LEU A 40 5.93 -4.40 -7.64
N GLY A 41 5.26 -3.39 -8.18
CA GLY A 41 5.49 -2.92 -9.56
C GLY A 41 6.91 -2.39 -9.76
N THR A 42 7.42 -1.63 -8.78
CA THR A 42 8.80 -1.11 -8.81
C THR A 42 9.82 -2.25 -8.75
N THR A 43 9.54 -3.27 -7.92
CA THR A 43 10.34 -4.51 -7.84
C THR A 43 10.35 -5.25 -9.17
N PHE A 44 9.18 -5.39 -9.80
CA PHE A 44 9.07 -6.05 -11.10
C PHE A 44 9.87 -5.30 -12.17
N VAL A 45 9.71 -3.98 -12.27
CA VAL A 45 10.49 -3.13 -13.21
C VAL A 45 11.99 -3.28 -12.95
N TYR A 46 12.41 -3.26 -11.69
CA TYR A 46 13.82 -3.45 -11.33
C TYR A 46 14.36 -4.79 -11.82
N PHE A 47 13.63 -5.90 -11.62
CA PHE A 47 14.11 -7.22 -12.04
C PHE A 47 14.10 -7.41 -13.55
N VAL A 48 13.09 -6.85 -14.24
CA VAL A 48 13.01 -6.94 -15.70
C VAL A 48 14.10 -6.11 -16.36
N GLU A 49 14.36 -4.90 -15.86
CA GLU A 49 15.31 -3.96 -16.48
C GLU A 49 16.66 -3.87 -15.80
N ARG A 50 16.94 -4.75 -14.84
CA ARG A 50 18.17 -4.73 -14.04
C ARG A 50 19.42 -4.59 -14.91
N ASP A 51 19.50 -5.39 -15.96
CA ASP A 51 20.69 -5.49 -16.83
C ASP A 51 20.84 -4.28 -17.76
N ASN A 52 19.74 -3.55 -18.02
CA ASN A 52 19.71 -2.34 -18.84
C ASN A 52 19.93 -1.05 -18.04
N LEU A 53 19.89 -1.13 -16.70
CA LEU A 53 20.03 0.03 -15.81
C LEU A 53 21.50 0.29 -15.45
N SER A 54 21.88 1.57 -15.44
CA SER A 54 23.17 2.02 -14.88
C SER A 54 23.22 1.79 -13.37
N GLU A 55 24.43 1.72 -12.82
CA GLU A 55 24.65 1.46 -11.37
C GLU A 55 24.02 2.55 -10.47
N SER A 56 24.03 3.81 -10.91
CA SER A 56 23.34 4.91 -10.22
C SER A 56 21.83 4.71 -10.21
N SER A 57 21.21 4.41 -11.37
CA SER A 57 19.77 4.20 -11.47
C SER A 57 19.30 2.98 -10.68
N ARG A 58 20.11 1.91 -10.60
CA ARG A 58 19.81 0.75 -9.74
C ARG A 58 19.73 1.16 -8.27
N THR A 59 20.65 2.00 -7.83
CA THR A 59 20.71 2.47 -6.43
C THR A 59 19.49 3.33 -6.11
N ASP A 60 19.11 4.25 -6.99
CA ASP A 60 17.91 5.10 -6.82
C ASP A 60 16.62 4.27 -6.75
N ILE A 61 16.48 3.27 -7.63
CA ILE A 61 15.32 2.37 -7.62
C ILE A 61 15.29 1.52 -6.35
N LEU A 62 16.44 1.05 -5.86
CA LEU A 62 16.53 0.32 -4.59
C LEU A 62 16.11 1.20 -3.40
N TRP A 63 16.52 2.46 -3.37
CA TRP A 63 16.07 3.43 -2.36
C TRP A 63 14.57 3.68 -2.44
N LEU A 64 14.03 3.85 -3.65
CA LEU A 64 12.59 3.99 -3.87
C LEU A 64 11.82 2.76 -3.40
N MET A 65 12.30 1.55 -3.72
CA MET A 65 11.72 0.30 -3.24
C MET A 65 11.73 0.22 -1.71
N ALA A 66 12.87 0.53 -1.09
CA ALA A 66 13.01 0.56 0.37
C ALA A 66 12.04 1.57 1.01
N ALA A 67 11.89 2.76 0.43
CA ALA A 67 10.95 3.78 0.90
C ALA A 67 9.49 3.32 0.77
N MET A 68 9.11 2.69 -0.35
CA MET A 68 7.75 2.20 -0.57
C MET A 68 7.40 1.03 0.36
N TYR A 69 8.30 0.05 0.52
CA TYR A 69 8.12 -1.04 1.48
C TYR A 69 8.14 -0.55 2.93
N GLY A 70 9.00 0.41 3.24
CA GLY A 70 9.05 1.06 4.55
C GLY A 70 7.75 1.80 4.88
N ALA A 71 7.25 2.62 3.95
CA ALA A 71 5.97 3.31 4.09
C ALA A 71 4.82 2.30 4.25
N TRP A 72 4.79 1.24 3.43
CA TRP A 72 3.82 0.17 3.56
C TRP A 72 3.89 -0.51 4.94
N MET A 73 5.09 -0.86 5.43
CA MET A 73 5.25 -1.44 6.76
C MET A 73 4.80 -0.48 7.87
N LEU A 74 5.11 0.80 7.78
CA LEU A 74 4.67 1.81 8.76
C LEU A 74 3.14 1.85 8.87
N THR A 75 2.42 1.69 7.76
CA THR A 75 0.96 1.60 7.84
C THR A 75 0.50 0.40 8.66
N LEU A 76 1.22 -0.73 8.70
CA LEU A 76 0.94 -1.91 9.55
C LEU A 76 1.17 -1.62 11.03
N PHE A 77 2.20 -0.84 11.34
CA PHE A 77 2.58 -0.48 12.71
C PHE A 77 1.72 0.65 13.31
N LEU A 78 1.17 1.56 12.50
CA LEU A 78 0.38 2.71 12.97
C LEU A 78 -0.77 2.32 13.93
N PRO A 79 -1.62 1.33 13.63
CA PRO A 79 -2.71 0.93 14.53
C PRO A 79 -2.20 0.41 15.88
N TRP A 80 -1.06 -0.27 15.89
CA TRP A 80 -0.43 -0.76 17.11
C TRP A 80 0.14 0.41 17.92
N LEU A 81 0.87 1.32 17.26
CA LEU A 81 1.43 2.51 17.90
C LEU A 81 0.34 3.38 18.54
N VAL A 82 -0.77 3.61 17.83
CA VAL A 82 -1.92 4.36 18.36
C VAL A 82 -2.47 3.68 19.60
N ARG A 83 -2.69 2.35 19.57
CA ARG A 83 -3.16 1.60 20.75
C ARG A 83 -2.23 1.72 21.95
N VAL A 84 -0.92 1.62 21.71
CA VAL A 84 0.11 1.73 22.75
C VAL A 84 0.14 3.13 23.36
N LEU A 85 0.08 4.18 22.53
CA LEU A 85 0.04 5.57 22.99
C LEU A 85 -1.22 5.87 23.83
N PHE A 86 -2.39 5.38 23.41
CA PHE A 86 -3.63 5.52 24.20
C PHE A 86 -3.58 4.73 25.52
N ALA A 87 -2.99 3.53 25.51
CA ALA A 87 -2.84 2.71 26.71
C ALA A 87 -1.86 3.33 27.73
N MET A 88 -0.84 4.07 27.26
CA MET A 88 0.03 4.84 28.15
C MET A 88 -0.71 6.05 28.73
N ARG A 89 -1.44 6.81 27.91
CA ARG A 89 -2.21 7.97 28.37
C ARG A 89 -3.31 7.63 29.39
N SER A 90 -3.88 6.43 29.35
CA SER A 90 -4.92 6.00 30.31
C SER A 90 -4.37 5.52 31.65
N ARG A 91 -3.05 5.46 31.82
CA ARG A 91 -2.39 5.06 33.07
C ARG A 91 -1.95 6.26 33.94
N ASP A 92 -2.00 7.47 33.37
CA ASP A 92 -1.80 8.74 34.05
C ASP A 92 -3.15 9.33 34.50
#